data_AF-A0A3C1VCP3-F1
#
_entry.id   AF-A0A3C1VCP3-F1
#
_cell.length_a   1.000
_cell.length_b   1.000
_cell.length_c   1.000
_cell.angle_alpha   90.00
_cell.angle_beta   90.00
_cell.angle_gamma   90.00
#
_symmetry.space_group_name_H-M   'P 1'
#
loop_
_entity.id
_entity.type
_entity.pdbx_description
1 polymer ?
#
loop_
_entity_poly.entity_id
_entity_poly.type
_entity_poly.pdbx_seq_one_letter_code
_entity_poly.pdbx_strand_id
1 'polypeptide(L)'
;AAWDWRCTTKQPGKLYIEIFKWPAGQIQLPAVKGEITKAYLLADAKHSALKFQQTAQGVTIQLPEKAPDAIASVLCLTVNGELAAADKTP
;
A
#
# COMPACT_ATOMS: atom_id res chain seq x y z
N ALA A 1 -7.78 19.50 4.12
CA ALA A 1 -6.39 19.03 3.96
C ALA A 1 -6.33 18.09 2.77
N ALA A 2 -5.39 18.27 1.84
CA ALA A 2 -5.17 17.30 0.77
C ALA A 2 -4.38 16.13 1.37
N TRP A 3 -4.92 14.91 1.29
CA TRP A 3 -4.19 13.71 1.72
C TRP A 3 -3.28 13.24 0.57
N ASP A 4 -2.01 13.01 0.86
CA ASP A 4 -1.01 12.58 -0.12
C ASP A 4 -1.28 11.18 -0.70
N TRP A 5 -2.11 10.37 -0.01
CA TRP A 5 -2.54 9.05 -0.44
C TRP A 5 -3.90 8.66 0.15
N ARG A 6 -4.53 7.64 -0.43
CA ARG A 6 -5.75 6.99 0.08
C ARG A 6 -5.61 5.46 0.05
N CYS A 7 -6.37 4.76 0.88
CA CYS A 7 -6.43 3.30 0.89
C CYS A 7 -7.86 2.83 0.63
N THR A 8 -8.01 1.91 -0.32
CA THR A 8 -9.24 1.12 -0.48
C THR A 8 -8.94 -0.35 -0.19
N THR A 9 -9.95 -1.08 0.26
CA THR A 9 -9.81 -2.50 0.59
C THR A 9 -10.71 -3.33 -0.32
N LYS A 10 -10.23 -4.50 -0.72
CA LYS A 10 -11.00 -5.51 -1.43
C LYS A 10 -10.88 -6.81 -0.68
N GLN A 11 -12.02 -7.37 -0.32
CA GLN A 11 -12.08 -8.68 0.28
C GLN A 11 -11.93 -9.79 -0.77
N PRO A 12 -11.25 -10.89 -0.43
CA PRO A 12 -10.41 -11.06 0.75
C PRO A 12 -9.02 -10.42 0.57
N GLY A 13 -8.46 -9.84 1.64
CA GLY A 13 -7.00 -9.69 1.81
C GLY A 13 -6.26 -8.69 0.91
N LYS A 14 -6.91 -7.78 0.17
CA LYS A 14 -6.21 -6.78 -0.66
C LYS A 14 -6.42 -5.35 -0.18
N LEU A 15 -5.32 -4.62 -0.04
CA LEU A 15 -5.32 -3.17 0.14
C LEU A 15 -4.73 -2.53 -1.13
N TYR A 16 -5.36 -1.45 -1.59
CA TYR A 16 -4.88 -0.63 -2.68
C TYR A 16 -4.61 0.77 -2.15
N ILE A 17 -3.34 1.16 -2.18
CA ILE A 17 -2.87 2.46 -1.75
C ILE A 17 -2.68 3.32 -3.00
N GLU A 18 -3.55 4.29 -3.19
CA GLU A 18 -3.44 5.30 -4.24
C GLU A 18 -2.54 6.43 -3.75
N ILE A 19 -1.39 6.60 -4.39
CA ILE A 19 -0.38 7.60 -4.06
C ILE A 19 -0.49 8.73 -5.08
N PHE A 20 -0.97 9.90 -4.65
CA PHE A 20 -1.09 11.10 -5.49
C PHE A 20 0.22 11.90 -5.51
N LYS A 21 0.97 11.85 -4.41
CA LYS A 21 2.29 12.49 -4.29
C LYS A 21 3.34 11.43 -4.05
N TRP A 22 4.09 11.11 -5.11
CA TRP A 22 5.08 10.03 -5.07
C TRP A 22 6.23 10.34 -4.10
N PRO A 23 6.43 9.52 -3.05
CA PRO A 23 7.58 9.65 -2.19
C PRO A 23 8.74 8.87 -2.82
N ALA A 24 9.71 9.58 -3.39
CA ALA A 24 10.89 8.94 -3.97
C ALA A 24 11.62 8.11 -2.90
N GLY A 25 11.71 6.79 -3.11
CA GLY A 25 12.46 5.86 -2.27
C GLY A 25 11.60 4.97 -1.36
N GLN A 26 10.69 5.52 -0.55
CA GLN A 26 9.83 4.70 0.32
C GLN A 26 8.55 5.41 0.75
N ILE A 27 7.52 4.62 1.06
CA ILE A 27 6.29 5.07 1.70
C ILE A 27 6.13 4.43 3.08
N GLN A 28 5.68 5.23 4.05
CA GLN A 28 5.30 4.78 5.38
C GLN A 28 3.79 4.80 5.51
N LEU A 29 3.23 3.66 5.89
CA LEU A 29 1.80 3.46 6.12
C LEU A 29 1.56 3.15 7.61
N PRO A 30 0.37 3.49 8.14
CA PRO A 30 -0.06 3.05 9.46
C PRO A 30 -0.07 1.52 9.58
N ALA A 31 -0.22 1.03 10.82
CA ALA A 31 -0.31 -0.39 11.10
C ALA A 31 -1.46 -1.04 10.32
N VAL A 32 -1.16 -2.14 9.61
CA VAL A 32 -2.13 -2.95 8.89
C VAL A 32 -2.49 -4.16 9.75
N LYS A 33 -3.79 -4.40 9.95
CA LYS A 33 -4.29 -5.60 10.63
C LYS A 33 -4.04 -6.82 9.72
N GLY A 34 -3.31 -7.82 10.20
CA GLY A 34 -2.94 -9.03 9.46
C GLY A 34 -1.52 -9.00 8.89
N GLU A 35 -1.05 -10.16 8.42
CA GLU A 35 0.30 -10.32 7.87
C GLU A 35 0.33 -9.97 6.38
N ILE A 36 1.18 -9.00 6.00
CA ILE A 36 1.41 -8.68 4.59
C ILE A 36 2.31 -9.76 3.98
N THR A 37 1.81 -10.42 2.95
CA THR A 37 2.54 -11.49 2.23
C THR A 37 3.17 -10.99 0.94
N LYS A 38 2.65 -9.89 0.37
CA LYS A 38 3.19 -9.32 -0.87
C LYS A 38 2.87 -7.83 -0.98
N ALA A 39 3.84 -7.05 -1.47
CA ALA A 39 3.66 -5.68 -1.92
C ALA A 39 4.12 -5.54 -3.38
N TYR A 40 3.36 -4.85 -4.22
CA TYR A 40 3.72 -4.61 -5.63
C TYR A 40 3.01 -3.39 -6.22
N LEU A 41 3.58 -2.79 -7.27
CA LEU A 41 2.92 -1.71 -8.01
C LEU A 41 1.93 -2.31 -9.01
N LEU A 42 0.69 -1.80 -9.02
CA LEU A 42 -0.36 -2.31 -9.88
C LEU A 42 -0.08 -2.09 -11.38
N ALA A 43 0.66 -1.02 -11.70
CA ALA A 43 1.08 -0.71 -13.07
C ALA A 43 2.22 -1.60 -13.59
N ASP A 44 2.93 -2.33 -12.70
CA ASP A 44 3.92 -3.32 -13.14
C ASP A 44 3.20 -4.60 -13.57
N ALA A 45 3.18 -4.88 -14.88
CA ALA A 45 2.56 -6.08 -15.43
C ALA A 45 3.12 -7.40 -14.85
N LYS A 46 4.36 -7.40 -14.35
CA LYS A 46 4.97 -8.58 -13.71
C LYS A 46 4.59 -8.71 -12.23
N HIS A 47 3.99 -7.67 -11.63
CA HIS A 47 3.72 -7.57 -10.20
C HIS A 47 4.92 -8.01 -9.36
N SER A 48 6.09 -7.44 -9.67
CA SER A 48 7.35 -7.70 -9.01
C SER A 48 7.24 -7.36 -7.52
N ALA A 49 7.72 -8.25 -6.66
CA ALA A 49 7.63 -8.05 -5.23
C ALA A 49 8.54 -6.90 -4.78
N LEU A 50 7.95 -5.94 -4.07
CA LEU A 50 8.67 -4.86 -3.41
C LEU A 50 9.17 -5.33 -2.05
N LYS A 51 10.30 -4.76 -1.61
CA LYS A 51 10.78 -4.95 -0.25
C LYS A 51 9.91 -4.13 0.70
N PHE A 52 9.54 -4.72 1.81
CA PHE A 52 8.80 -4.04 2.87
C PHE A 52 9.25 -4.53 4.24
N GLN A 53 8.98 -3.71 5.25
CA GLN A 53 9.11 -4.05 6.65
C GLN A 53 7.79 -3.73 7.35
N GLN A 54 7.19 -4.73 7.97
CA GLN A 54 5.99 -4.59 8.79
C GLN A 54 6.37 -4.64 10.27
N THR A 55 5.90 -3.68 11.06
CA THR A 55 6.06 -3.64 12.51
C THR A 55 4.70 -3.35 13.16
N ALA A 56 4.65 -3.38 14.50
CA ALA A 56 3.44 -3.01 15.24
C ALA A 56 3.02 -1.54 15.04
N GLN A 57 3.95 -0.67 14.64
CA GLN A 57 3.73 0.77 14.46
C GLN A 57 3.28 1.12 13.03
N GLY A 58 3.59 0.26 12.05
CA GLY A 58 3.33 0.59 10.66
C GLY A 58 3.98 -0.35 9.66
N VAL A 59 3.90 0.06 8.39
CA VAL A 59 4.49 -0.65 7.27
C VAL A 59 5.34 0.32 6.47
N THR A 60 6.59 -0.03 6.22
CA THR A 60 7.46 0.72 5.31
C THR A 60 7.66 -0.10 4.05
N ILE A 61 7.36 0.47 2.87
CA ILE A 61 7.53 -0.19 1.58
C ILE A 61 8.56 0.60 0.76
N GLN A 62 9.57 -0.08 0.24
CA GLN A 62 10.53 0.51 -0.69
C GLN A 62 9.89 0.67 -2.07
N LEU A 63 10.01 1.87 -2.62
CA LEU A 63 9.45 2.26 -3.91
C LEU A 63 10.58 2.60 -4.88
N PRO A 64 10.36 2.45 -6.20
CA PRO A 64 11.30 2.98 -7.18
C PRO A 64 11.39 4.50 -7.09
N GLU A 65 12.52 5.06 -7.54
CA GLU A 65 12.75 6.52 -7.52
C GLU A 65 11.70 7.28 -8.34
N LYS A 66 11.22 6.68 -9.43
CA LYS A 66 10.22 7.26 -10.33
C LYS A 66 8.88 6.59 -10.16
N ALA A 67 7.83 7.40 -10.13
CA ALA A 67 6.45 6.93 -10.14
C ALA A 67 6.17 6.19 -11.46
N PRO A 68 5.48 5.02 -11.42
CA PRO A 68 5.03 4.34 -12.64
C PRO A 68 3.92 5.11 -13.37
N ASP A 69 3.15 5.95 -12.66
CA ASP A 69 2.08 6.77 -13.21
C ASP A 69 2.20 8.22 -12.71
N ALA A 70 2.02 9.18 -13.61
CA ALA A 70 2.21 10.61 -13.35
C ALA A 70 1.03 11.28 -12.63
N ILE A 71 -0.15 10.67 -12.62
CA ILE A 71 -1.37 11.17 -11.98
C ILE A 71 -1.55 10.51 -10.61
N ALA A 72 -1.56 9.17 -10.59
CA ALA A 72 -1.71 8.42 -9.36
C ALA A 72 -1.11 7.02 -9.52
N SER A 73 -0.16 6.69 -8.65
CA SER A 73 0.45 5.36 -8.63
C SER A 73 -0.19 4.49 -7.57
N VAL A 74 -0.57 3.26 -7.94
CA VAL A 74 -1.27 2.34 -7.04
C VAL A 74 -0.33 1.25 -6.54
N LEU A 75 -0.13 1.20 -5.22
CA LEU A 75 0.56 0.13 -4.51
C LEU A 75 -0.47 -0.88 -3.99
N CYS A 76 -0.34 -2.14 -4.35
CA CYS A 76 -1.17 -3.22 -3.82
C CYS A 76 -0.43 -3.98 -2.72
N LEU A 77 -1.09 -4.13 -1.57
CA LEU A 77 -0.67 -5.01 -0.49
C LEU A 77 -1.61 -6.21 -0.45
N THR A 78 -1.03 -7.41 -0.42
CA THR A 78 -1.77 -8.64 -0.15
C THR A 78 -1.51 -9.02 1.30
N VAL A 79 -2.60 -9.23 2.03
CA VAL A 79 -2.63 -9.60 3.43
C VAL A 79 -3.26 -10.99 3.54
N ASN A 80 -2.73 -11.81 4.43
CA ASN A 80 -3.27 -13.14 4.68
C ASN A 80 -4.61 -13.05 5.44
N GLY A 81 -5.65 -13.71 4.93
CA GLY A 81 -6.97 -13.77 5.56
C GLY A 81 -7.93 -12.61 5.22
N GLU A 82 -9.03 -12.53 5.95
CA GLU A 82 -9.99 -11.42 5.85
C GLU A 82 -9.42 -10.15 6.45
N LEU A 83 -9.58 -9.04 5.73
CA LEU A 83 -9.28 -7.74 6.32
C LEU A 83 -10.41 -7.41 7.28
N ALA A 84 -10.09 -7.09 8.53
CA ALA A 84 -11.06 -6.39 9.35
C ALA A 84 -11.44 -5.10 8.61
N ALA A 85 -12.74 -4.87 8.38
CA ALA A 85 -13.20 -3.62 7.80
C ALA A 85 -12.57 -2.46 8.58
N ALA A 86 -11.98 -1.50 7.87
CA ALA A 86 -11.42 -0.31 8.51
C ALA A 86 -12.50 0.26 9.43
N ASP A 87 -12.19 0.38 10.72
CA ASP A 87 -13.09 0.93 11.72
C ASP A 87 -13.55 2.30 11.20
N LYS A 88 -14.83 2.38 10.82
CA LYS A 88 -15.48 3.63 10.44
C LYS A 88 -15.72 4.42 11.72
N THR A 89 -14.67 4.92 12.34
CA THR A 89 -14.83 5.86 13.45
C THR A 89 -15.02 7.26 12.85
N PRO A 90 -16.13 7.96 13.17
CA PRO A 90 -16.42 9.29 12.65
C PRO A 90 -15.40 10.35 13.05
#